data_AF-A0A484C1U9-F1
#
_entry.id   AF-A0A484C1U9-F1
#
_cell.length_a   1.000
_cell.length_b   1.000
_cell.length_c   1.000
_cell.angle_alpha   90.00
_cell.angle_beta   90.00
_cell.angle_gamma   90.00
#
_symmetry.space_group_name_H-M   'P 1'
#
loop_
_entity.id
_entity.type
_entity.pdbx_description
1 polymer ?
#
loop_
_entity_poly.entity_id
_entity_poly.type
_entity_poly.pdbx_seq_one_letter_code
_entity_poly.pdbx_strand_id
1 'polypeptide(L)'
;MYALRRRPSQLSTSLNQTLRFNKVSMALTQVSSNKCAGGFQKVFEHESTELRCKMKFAVYLPPRAETDPCPVMYWLSGLTCTEQNFITKAGSQVPAAEHGIIIIAPDTSPRGCNIDGEDESWDFGTGAGFYVDATQDPWRTNYRMYSYITDELPKLINANFPTDPDRMSISGHSMGGHGALICALKNPGKYK
;
A
#
# COMPACT_ATOMS: atom_id res chain seq x y z
N MET A 1 -20.45 -56.89 39.85
CA MET A 1 -21.55 -56.46 38.95
C MET A 1 -22.09 -55.14 39.50
N TYR A 2 -21.58 -54.00 39.03
CA TYR A 2 -22.18 -53.12 38.00
C TYR A 2 -23.56 -52.56 38.45
N ALA A 3 -23.88 -51.26 38.46
CA ALA A 3 -23.18 -50.02 38.17
C ALA A 3 -24.07 -48.84 38.65
N LEU A 4 -23.44 -47.75 39.06
CA LEU A 4 -24.05 -46.44 39.35
C LEU A 4 -24.78 -45.86 38.13
N ARG A 5 -25.99 -45.33 38.30
CA ARG A 5 -26.63 -44.43 37.31
C ARG A 5 -26.72 -43.01 37.87
N ARG A 6 -25.88 -42.14 37.32
CA ARG A 6 -25.88 -40.68 37.48
C ARG A 6 -27.04 -40.06 36.69
N ARG A 7 -27.66 -39.01 37.23
CA ARG A 7 -28.58 -38.11 36.51
C ARG A 7 -27.79 -37.23 35.53
N PRO A 8 -28.27 -36.97 34.30
CA PRO A 8 -27.62 -36.03 33.40
C PRO A 8 -27.92 -34.58 33.78
N SER A 9 -26.86 -33.78 33.79
CA SER A 9 -26.81 -32.33 33.86
C SER A 9 -27.40 -31.66 32.62
N GLN A 10 -28.34 -30.72 32.80
CA GLN A 10 -28.67 -29.73 31.77
C GLN A 10 -27.71 -28.55 31.90
N LEU A 11 -26.64 -28.58 31.12
CA LEU A 11 -25.82 -27.40 30.83
C LEU A 11 -26.45 -26.69 29.64
N SER A 12 -26.98 -25.50 29.91
CA SER A 12 -27.33 -24.49 28.90
C SER A 12 -26.05 -23.94 28.32
N THR A 13 -25.71 -24.35 27.09
CA THR A 13 -24.60 -23.78 26.34
C THR A 13 -25.16 -22.75 25.38
N SER A 14 -25.02 -21.47 25.72
CA SER A 14 -25.34 -20.35 24.83
C SER A 14 -24.45 -20.42 23.58
N LEU A 15 -25.07 -20.59 22.42
CA LEU A 15 -24.44 -20.39 21.11
C LEU A 15 -24.11 -18.90 20.93
N ASN A 16 -22.95 -18.46 21.40
CA ASN A 16 -22.33 -17.23 20.93
C ASN A 16 -21.74 -17.52 19.54
N GLN A 17 -22.56 -17.32 18.51
CA GLN A 17 -22.13 -17.22 17.13
C GLN A 17 -21.34 -15.91 16.98
N THR A 18 -20.03 -15.96 17.23
CA THR A 18 -19.12 -14.88 16.87
C THR A 18 -19.09 -14.77 15.35
N LEU A 19 -19.72 -13.71 14.82
CA LEU A 19 -19.59 -13.27 13.44
C LEU A 19 -18.10 -13.10 13.12
N ARG A 20 -17.51 -14.08 12.44
CA ARG A 20 -16.22 -13.91 11.78
C ARG A 20 -16.47 -13.00 10.58
N PHE A 21 -16.13 -11.73 10.71
CA PHE A 21 -15.90 -10.90 9.55
C PHE A 21 -14.76 -11.55 8.76
N ASN A 22 -15.09 -12.13 7.61
CA ASN A 22 -14.10 -12.56 6.63
C ASN A 22 -13.34 -11.33 6.17
N LYS A 23 -12.18 -11.09 6.77
CA LYS A 23 -11.18 -10.14 6.28
C LYS A 23 -10.72 -10.73 4.94
N VAL A 24 -11.23 -10.21 3.83
CA VAL A 24 -10.69 -10.51 2.50
C VAL A 24 -9.29 -9.92 2.49
N SER A 25 -8.31 -10.76 2.82
CA SER A 25 -6.89 -10.46 2.70
C SER A 25 -6.59 -10.35 1.21
N MET A 26 -6.39 -9.14 0.70
CA MET A 26 -5.77 -8.92 -0.60
C MET A 26 -4.36 -9.53 -0.54
N ALA A 27 -4.14 -10.64 -1.25
CA ALA A 27 -2.90 -11.40 -1.15
C ALA A 27 -1.73 -10.60 -1.75
N LEU A 28 -0.74 -10.29 -0.92
CA LEU A 28 0.52 -9.69 -1.36
C LEU A 28 1.49 -10.78 -1.83
N THR A 29 2.07 -10.61 -3.01
CA THR A 29 3.17 -11.46 -3.50
C THR A 29 4.49 -10.73 -3.29
N GLN A 30 5.39 -11.25 -2.44
CA GLN A 30 6.70 -10.64 -2.24
C GLN A 30 7.58 -10.90 -3.48
N VAL A 31 8.04 -9.82 -4.12
CA VAL A 31 8.90 -9.86 -5.31
C VAL A 31 10.38 -9.88 -4.90
N SER A 32 10.77 -9.08 -3.90
CA SER A 32 12.14 -9.02 -3.42
C SER A 32 12.22 -8.62 -1.94
N SER A 33 13.35 -8.92 -1.32
CA SER A 33 13.64 -8.56 0.08
C SER A 33 15.15 -8.43 0.29
N ASN A 34 15.62 -7.23 0.58
CA ASN A 34 17.04 -6.93 0.77
C ASN A 34 17.24 -6.27 2.13
N LYS A 35 18.23 -6.72 2.90
CA LYS A 35 18.60 -6.08 4.16
C LYS A 35 19.31 -4.75 3.86
N CYS A 36 18.90 -3.66 4.50
CA CYS A 36 19.47 -2.33 4.30
C CYS A 36 19.29 -1.46 5.55
N ALA A 37 20.37 -0.79 6.00
CA ALA A 37 20.35 0.07 7.19
C ALA A 37 19.70 -0.60 8.43
N GLY A 38 20.00 -1.88 8.66
CA GLY A 38 19.43 -2.68 9.75
C GLY A 38 18.01 -3.21 9.49
N GLY A 39 17.22 -2.53 8.66
CA GLY A 39 15.88 -2.94 8.24
C GLY A 39 15.84 -3.74 6.93
N PHE A 40 14.66 -3.79 6.31
CA PHE A 40 14.44 -4.50 5.05
C PHE A 40 13.76 -3.61 3.99
N GLN A 41 14.42 -3.49 2.84
CA GLN A 41 13.81 -2.98 1.60
C GLN A 41 13.16 -4.14 0.86
N LYS A 42 11.85 -4.09 0.71
CA LYS A 42 11.05 -5.11 0.01
C LYS A 42 10.30 -4.49 -1.16
N VAL A 43 9.91 -5.34 -2.10
CA VAL A 43 8.97 -5.02 -3.17
C VAL A 43 7.88 -6.07 -3.16
N PHE A 44 6.64 -5.62 -3.28
CA PHE A 44 5.46 -6.48 -3.34
C PHE A 44 4.67 -6.20 -4.62
N GLU A 45 3.97 -7.24 -5.08
CA GLU A 45 2.97 -7.17 -6.14
C GLU A 45 1.59 -7.49 -5.55
N HIS A 46 0.55 -6.82 -6.03
CA HIS A 46 -0.84 -7.13 -5.70
C HIS A 46 -1.77 -6.81 -6.87
N GLU A 47 -2.97 -7.39 -6.88
CA GLU A 47 -4.05 -6.98 -7.78
C GLU A 47 -4.70 -5.70 -7.23
N SER A 48 -4.73 -4.64 -8.03
CA SER A 48 -5.43 -3.39 -7.67
C SER A 48 -6.86 -3.42 -8.19
N THR A 49 -7.78 -3.15 -7.28
CA THR A 49 -9.21 -2.97 -7.57
C THR A 49 -9.51 -1.61 -8.19
N GLU A 50 -8.84 -0.54 -7.77
CA GLU A 50 -9.01 0.79 -8.37
C GLU A 50 -8.44 0.87 -9.78
N LEU A 51 -7.28 0.25 -10.02
CA LEU A 51 -6.55 0.34 -11.28
C LEU A 51 -6.79 -0.84 -12.23
N ARG A 52 -7.47 -1.90 -11.75
CA ARG A 52 -7.80 -3.11 -12.50
C ARG A 52 -6.62 -3.77 -13.19
N CYS A 53 -5.46 -3.73 -12.55
CA CYS A 53 -4.24 -4.37 -13.00
C CYS A 53 -3.39 -4.79 -11.80
N LYS A 54 -2.35 -5.56 -12.09
CA LYS A 54 -1.29 -5.82 -11.11
C LYS A 54 -0.46 -4.56 -10.89
N MET A 55 -0.16 -4.30 -9.63
CA MET A 55 0.64 -3.17 -9.20
C MET A 55 1.81 -3.63 -8.35
N LYS A 56 2.94 -2.95 -8.50
CA LYS A 56 4.08 -3.08 -7.61
C LYS A 56 4.22 -1.85 -6.74
N PHE A 57 4.63 -2.08 -5.50
CA PHE A 57 5.08 -1.02 -4.61
C PHE A 57 6.26 -1.54 -3.79
N ALA A 58 7.15 -0.62 -3.43
CA ALA A 58 8.24 -0.89 -2.52
C ALA A 58 7.88 -0.46 -1.10
N VAL A 59 8.38 -1.21 -0.12
CA VAL A 59 8.28 -0.88 1.31
C VAL A 59 9.65 -0.99 1.95
N TYR A 60 10.07 0.05 2.64
CA TYR A 60 11.18 -0.02 3.59
C TYR A 60 10.62 -0.21 5.00
N LEU A 61 10.99 -1.32 5.65
CA LEU A 61 10.67 -1.61 7.04
C LEU A 61 11.91 -1.31 7.89
N PRO A 62 11.91 -0.25 8.74
CA PRO A 62 13.03 0.07 9.60
C PRO A 62 13.18 -1.00 10.71
N PRO A 63 14.32 -1.08 11.41
CA PRO A 63 14.51 -2.03 12.52
C PRO A 63 13.39 -1.97 13.57
N ARG A 64 12.90 -0.77 13.87
CA ARG A 64 11.80 -0.53 14.83
C ARG A 64 10.50 -1.26 14.47
N ALA A 65 10.26 -1.52 13.18
CA ALA A 65 9.06 -2.21 12.72
C ALA A 65 8.99 -3.69 13.17
N GLU A 66 10.08 -4.25 13.70
CA GLU A 66 10.08 -5.59 14.31
C GLU A 66 9.38 -5.63 15.67
N THR A 67 9.33 -4.49 16.39
CA THR A 67 8.79 -4.41 17.75
C THR A 67 7.55 -3.55 17.86
N ASP A 68 7.49 -2.44 17.10
CA ASP A 68 6.46 -1.41 17.28
C ASP A 68 5.85 -0.96 15.94
N PRO A 69 4.55 -0.62 15.92
CA PRO A 69 3.96 0.11 14.82
C PRO A 69 4.71 1.43 14.54
N CYS A 70 5.02 1.68 13.27
CA CYS A 70 5.78 2.85 12.84
C CYS A 70 4.92 3.82 12.02
N PRO A 71 5.17 5.15 12.10
CA PRO A 71 4.59 6.11 11.17
C PRO A 71 5.00 5.79 9.73
N VAL A 72 4.18 6.20 8.77
CA VAL A 72 4.35 5.89 7.35
C VAL A 72 4.57 7.15 6.53
N MET A 73 5.59 7.15 5.68
CA MET A 73 5.78 8.17 4.66
C MET A 73 5.56 7.56 3.27
N TYR A 74 4.64 8.14 2.51
CA TYR A 74 4.44 7.82 1.10
C TYR A 74 5.33 8.71 0.24
N TRP A 75 6.14 8.10 -0.61
CA TRP A 75 6.94 8.79 -1.62
C TRP A 75 6.33 8.58 -3.00
N LEU A 76 5.89 9.66 -3.64
CA LEU A 76 5.40 9.65 -5.01
C LEU A 76 6.52 10.03 -5.99
N SER A 77 6.78 9.15 -6.96
CA SER A 77 7.82 9.35 -7.96
C SER A 77 7.36 10.20 -9.15
N GLY A 78 8.31 10.70 -9.94
CA GLY A 78 8.03 11.50 -11.13
C GLY A 78 7.73 10.66 -12.38
N LEU A 79 7.59 11.35 -13.51
CA LEU A 79 7.45 10.74 -14.85
C LEU A 79 8.53 9.68 -15.09
N THR A 80 8.18 8.65 -15.86
CA THR A 80 9.05 7.52 -16.28
C THR A 80 9.56 6.60 -15.17
N CYS A 81 9.31 6.94 -13.90
CA CYS A 81 9.80 6.14 -12.78
C CYS A 81 8.92 4.90 -12.55
N THR A 82 9.49 3.94 -11.85
CA THR A 82 8.73 2.89 -11.15
C THR A 82 8.96 2.99 -9.64
N GLU A 83 8.51 1.98 -8.89
CA GLU A 83 8.84 1.81 -7.48
C GLU A 83 10.36 1.68 -7.21
N GLN A 84 11.16 1.36 -8.24
CA GLN A 84 12.61 1.12 -8.12
C GLN A 84 13.44 2.39 -8.00
N ASN A 85 13.06 3.47 -8.69
CA ASN A 85 13.92 4.64 -8.86
C ASN A 85 14.29 5.28 -7.53
N PHE A 86 13.31 5.47 -6.66
CA PHE A 86 13.53 6.09 -5.36
C PHE A 86 14.33 5.18 -4.43
N ILE A 87 13.95 3.91 -4.31
CA ILE A 87 14.56 2.97 -3.35
C ILE A 87 16.01 2.64 -3.68
N THR A 88 16.43 2.79 -4.94
CA THR A 88 17.81 2.50 -5.37
C THR A 88 18.71 3.73 -5.44
N LYS A 89 18.16 4.94 -5.55
CA LYS A 89 18.94 6.15 -5.82
C LYS A 89 18.86 7.24 -4.74
N ALA A 90 17.84 7.23 -3.88
CA ALA A 90 17.61 8.32 -2.92
C ALA A 90 18.42 8.20 -1.62
N GLY A 91 18.88 7.00 -1.26
CA GLY A 91 19.58 6.76 0.02
C GLY A 91 18.70 6.98 1.25
N SER A 92 17.37 6.89 1.11
CA SER A 92 16.39 7.24 2.15
C SER A 92 16.32 6.21 3.30
N GLN A 93 16.86 5.01 3.13
CA GLN A 93 16.78 3.94 4.12
C GLN A 93 17.53 4.26 5.41
N VAL A 94 18.67 4.95 5.32
CA VAL A 94 19.47 5.34 6.50
C VAL A 94 18.68 6.26 7.43
N PRO A 95 18.19 7.44 6.98
CA PRO A 95 17.39 8.30 7.85
C PRO A 95 16.06 7.65 8.26
N ALA A 96 15.45 6.82 7.40
CA ALA A 96 14.23 6.08 7.76
C ALA A 96 14.45 5.10 8.91
N ALA A 97 15.59 4.42 8.94
CA ALA A 97 15.98 3.53 10.04
C ALA A 97 16.20 4.30 11.34
N GLU A 98 16.93 5.43 11.28
CA GLU A 98 17.23 6.29 12.42
C GLU A 98 15.96 6.86 13.06
N HIS A 99 14.98 7.25 12.25
CA HIS A 99 13.73 7.83 12.73
C HIS A 99 12.60 6.81 12.95
N GLY A 100 12.80 5.55 12.58
CA GLY A 100 11.78 4.51 12.69
C GLY A 100 10.55 4.79 11.82
N ILE A 101 10.76 5.18 10.56
CA ILE A 101 9.71 5.50 9.60
C ILE A 101 9.63 4.39 8.55
N ILE A 102 8.41 3.88 8.31
CA ILE A 102 8.14 3.01 7.16
C ILE A 102 8.02 3.91 5.93
N ILE A 103 8.73 3.56 4.85
CA ILE A 103 8.58 4.27 3.57
C ILE A 103 7.87 3.39 2.56
N ILE A 104 6.82 3.92 1.94
CA ILE A 104 6.10 3.29 0.83
C ILE A 104 6.39 4.07 -0.45
N ALA A 105 6.88 3.39 -1.48
CA ALA A 105 7.08 3.96 -2.81
C ALA A 105 6.28 3.15 -3.84
N PRO A 106 5.06 3.59 -4.22
CA PRO A 106 4.28 2.95 -5.26
C PRO A 106 4.84 3.22 -6.65
N ASP A 107 4.35 2.46 -7.62
CA ASP A 107 4.50 2.76 -9.04
C ASP A 107 3.74 4.06 -9.42
N THR A 108 3.98 4.56 -10.64
CA THR A 108 3.55 5.89 -11.11
C THR A 108 2.32 5.85 -12.01
N SER A 109 1.92 4.67 -12.48
CA SER A 109 0.75 4.43 -13.32
C SER A 109 0.29 2.97 -13.19
N PRO A 110 -0.92 2.63 -13.66
CA PRO A 110 -1.26 1.26 -14.03
C PRO A 110 -0.22 0.67 -14.98
N ARG A 111 -0.09 -0.66 -15.00
CA ARG A 111 0.87 -1.40 -15.85
C ARG A 111 0.19 -2.54 -16.58
N GLY A 112 0.62 -2.80 -17.82
CA GLY A 112 0.16 -3.93 -18.62
C GLY A 112 -1.33 -3.89 -18.97
N CYS A 113 -1.91 -2.69 -19.11
CA CYS A 113 -3.32 -2.50 -19.43
C CYS A 113 -3.61 -2.67 -20.93
N ASN A 114 -2.58 -2.52 -21.78
CA ASN A 114 -2.66 -2.57 -23.23
C ASN A 114 -3.70 -1.58 -23.79
N ILE A 115 -3.70 -0.36 -23.26
CA ILE A 115 -4.55 0.74 -23.73
C ILE A 115 -3.87 1.41 -24.93
N ASP A 116 -4.60 1.57 -26.04
CA ASP A 116 -4.10 2.27 -27.22
C ASP A 116 -3.59 3.68 -26.84
N GLY A 117 -2.34 3.96 -27.22
CA GLY A 117 -1.67 5.24 -26.95
C GLY A 117 -0.93 5.33 -25.60
N GLU A 118 -1.03 4.34 -24.71
CA GLU A 118 -0.47 4.47 -23.35
C GLU A 118 1.07 4.43 -23.30
N ASP A 119 1.72 3.87 -24.32
CA ASP A 119 3.17 3.73 -24.40
C ASP A 119 3.81 4.63 -25.48
N GLU A 120 3.05 5.54 -26.10
CA GLU A 120 3.52 6.36 -27.22
C GLU A 120 4.40 7.54 -26.81
N SER A 121 4.20 8.09 -25.60
CA SER A 121 4.96 9.24 -25.09
C SER A 121 5.42 9.00 -23.65
N TRP A 122 6.51 9.66 -23.27
CA TRP A 122 7.07 9.57 -21.92
C TRP A 122 6.33 10.44 -20.90
N ASP A 123 5.56 11.44 -21.36
CA ASP A 123 4.83 12.41 -20.56
C ASP A 123 3.33 12.14 -20.48
N PHE A 124 2.86 11.01 -21.02
CA PHE A 124 1.45 10.60 -20.99
C PHE A 124 1.32 9.07 -20.99
N GLY A 125 0.32 8.54 -20.28
CA GLY A 125 0.11 7.10 -20.17
C GLY A 125 1.04 6.42 -19.16
N THR A 126 1.67 5.33 -19.58
CA THR A 126 2.51 4.46 -18.75
C THR A 126 3.71 5.21 -18.18
N GLY A 127 3.86 5.22 -16.86
CA GLY A 127 4.86 6.04 -16.17
C GLY A 127 4.44 7.49 -15.93
N ALA A 128 3.21 7.86 -16.30
CA ALA A 128 2.69 9.23 -16.30
C ALA A 128 1.22 9.30 -15.86
N GLY A 129 0.88 8.68 -14.72
CA GLY A 129 -0.52 8.66 -14.23
C GLY A 129 -1.01 9.97 -13.60
N PHE A 130 -0.13 10.97 -13.42
CA PHE A 130 -0.40 12.30 -12.83
C PHE A 130 -1.11 12.35 -11.48
N TYR A 131 -1.29 11.20 -10.81
CA TYR A 131 -1.99 11.09 -9.52
C TYR A 131 -3.41 11.66 -9.55
N VAL A 132 -4.11 11.45 -10.67
CA VAL A 132 -5.52 11.83 -10.87
C VAL A 132 -6.42 10.60 -11.01
N ASP A 133 -7.72 10.82 -10.92
CA ASP A 133 -8.72 9.87 -11.42
C ASP A 133 -9.21 10.34 -12.79
N ALA A 134 -8.78 9.65 -13.84
CA ALA A 134 -9.20 9.95 -15.20
C ALA A 134 -10.71 9.73 -15.38
N THR A 135 -11.35 10.60 -16.15
CA THR A 135 -12.80 10.54 -16.42
C THR A 135 -13.12 10.22 -17.87
N GLN A 136 -12.15 10.34 -18.77
CA GLN A 136 -12.31 10.12 -20.21
C GLN A 136 -11.88 8.71 -20.58
N ASP A 137 -12.61 8.09 -21.50
CA ASP A 137 -12.16 6.86 -22.14
C ASP A 137 -10.97 7.16 -23.09
N PRO A 138 -10.04 6.20 -23.28
CA PRO A 138 -10.01 4.86 -22.67
C PRO A 138 -9.45 4.81 -21.23
N TRP A 139 -8.95 5.92 -20.70
CA TRP A 139 -8.16 6.00 -19.45
C TRP A 139 -8.97 5.72 -18.18
N ARG A 140 -10.26 6.06 -18.19
CA ARG A 140 -11.16 6.06 -17.03
C ARG A 140 -11.13 4.78 -16.20
N THR A 141 -10.95 3.63 -16.85
CA THR A 141 -11.03 2.31 -16.21
C THR A 141 -9.83 2.01 -15.32
N ASN A 142 -8.63 2.40 -15.74
CA ASN A 142 -7.39 2.00 -15.08
C ASN A 142 -6.67 3.19 -14.43
N TYR A 143 -6.69 4.38 -15.03
CA TYR A 143 -5.94 5.56 -14.56
C TYR A 143 -6.65 6.26 -13.39
N ARG A 144 -6.81 5.54 -12.29
CA ARG A 144 -7.45 5.98 -11.03
C ARG A 144 -6.40 6.12 -9.91
N MET A 145 -5.26 6.73 -10.25
CA MET A 145 -4.10 6.81 -9.38
C MET A 145 -4.38 7.65 -8.12
N TYR A 146 -5.27 8.64 -8.18
CA TYR A 146 -5.66 9.39 -6.98
C TYR A 146 -6.36 8.46 -5.97
N SER A 147 -7.37 7.70 -6.40
CA SER A 147 -8.07 6.75 -5.55
C SER A 147 -7.15 5.63 -5.05
N TYR A 148 -6.25 5.13 -5.91
CA TYR A 148 -5.25 4.14 -5.50
C TYR A 148 -4.35 4.64 -4.37
N ILE A 149 -3.76 5.83 -4.53
CA ILE A 149 -2.81 6.39 -3.55
C ILE A 149 -3.49 6.86 -2.27
N THR A 150 -4.70 7.40 -2.36
CA THR A 150 -5.37 7.97 -1.20
C THR A 150 -6.20 6.93 -0.45
N ASP A 151 -6.68 5.85 -1.08
CA ASP A 151 -7.61 4.92 -0.44
C ASP A 151 -7.14 3.46 -0.46
N GLU A 152 -7.00 2.87 -1.65
CA GLU A 152 -6.70 1.44 -1.78
C GLU A 152 -5.35 1.06 -1.15
N LEU A 153 -4.27 1.75 -1.55
CA LEU A 153 -2.93 1.42 -1.09
C LEU A 153 -2.76 1.66 0.42
N PRO A 154 -3.20 2.78 1.03
CA PRO A 154 -3.15 2.94 2.47
C PRO A 154 -3.88 1.85 3.26
N LYS A 155 -5.08 1.44 2.82
CA LYS A 155 -5.81 0.33 3.43
C LYS A 155 -5.03 -0.98 3.34
N LEU A 156 -4.43 -1.26 2.17
CA LEU A 156 -3.61 -2.44 1.94
C LEU A 156 -2.36 -2.44 2.84
N ILE A 157 -1.67 -1.31 2.95
CA ILE A 157 -0.49 -1.16 3.78
C ILE A 157 -0.83 -1.37 5.26
N ASN A 158 -1.86 -0.71 5.77
CA ASN A 158 -2.29 -0.81 7.16
C ASN A 158 -2.76 -2.22 7.54
N ALA A 159 -3.27 -2.99 6.58
CA ALA A 159 -3.71 -4.35 6.81
C ALA A 159 -2.57 -5.38 6.90
N ASN A 160 -1.38 -5.08 6.35
CA ASN A 160 -0.32 -6.05 6.13
C ASN A 160 1.03 -5.70 6.79
N PHE A 161 1.24 -4.46 7.22
CA PHE A 161 2.51 -4.01 7.81
C PHE A 161 2.30 -3.36 9.19
N PRO A 162 3.31 -3.39 10.07
CA PRO A 162 3.25 -2.82 11.42
C PRO A 162 3.29 -1.28 11.35
N THR A 163 2.18 -0.69 10.97
CA THR A 163 2.03 0.75 10.72
C THR A 163 1.18 1.39 11.80
N ASP A 164 1.43 2.66 12.05
CA ASP A 164 0.54 3.54 12.80
C ASP A 164 -0.38 4.28 11.81
N PRO A 165 -1.66 3.88 11.69
CA PRO A 165 -2.56 4.44 10.68
C PRO A 165 -2.88 5.93 10.88
N ASP A 166 -2.67 6.47 12.08
CA ASP A 166 -2.99 7.85 12.42
C ASP A 166 -1.83 8.81 12.12
N ARG A 167 -0.64 8.28 11.80
CA ARG A 167 0.58 9.03 11.50
C ARG A 167 1.12 8.67 10.12
N MET A 168 0.51 9.29 9.12
CA MET A 168 0.88 9.17 7.73
C MET A 168 1.30 10.52 7.16
N SER A 169 2.38 10.56 6.39
CA SER A 169 2.85 11.74 5.65
C SER A 169 2.99 11.39 4.16
N ILE A 170 3.02 12.40 3.30
CA ILE A 170 3.21 12.22 1.86
C ILE A 170 4.18 13.26 1.29
N SER A 171 5.07 12.81 0.41
CA SER A 171 6.06 13.62 -0.29
C SER A 171 6.27 13.07 -1.70
N GLY A 172 6.98 13.80 -2.55
CA GLY A 172 7.29 13.30 -3.88
C GLY A 172 8.12 14.25 -4.74
N HIS A 173 8.48 13.78 -5.93
CA HIS A 173 9.33 14.50 -6.88
C HIS A 173 8.60 14.78 -8.19
N SER A 174 8.66 16.04 -8.67
CA SER A 174 8.06 16.47 -9.95
C SER A 174 6.57 16.13 -10.05
N MET A 175 6.13 15.26 -10.98
CA MET A 175 4.76 14.72 -11.02
C MET A 175 4.33 14.15 -9.66
N GLY A 176 5.22 13.48 -8.94
CA GLY A 176 4.96 13.00 -7.58
C GLY A 176 4.88 14.10 -6.54
N GLY A 177 5.61 15.21 -6.72
CA GLY A 177 5.46 16.40 -5.88
C GLY A 177 4.10 17.06 -6.08
N HIS A 178 3.66 17.17 -7.34
CA HIS A 178 2.28 17.54 -7.68
C HIS A 178 1.28 16.61 -6.98
N GLY A 179 1.43 15.29 -7.14
CA GLY A 179 0.59 14.27 -6.51
C GLY A 179 0.52 14.42 -4.98
N ALA A 180 1.66 14.62 -4.32
CA ALA A 180 1.74 14.76 -2.87
C ALA A 180 0.99 16.00 -2.39
N LEU A 181 1.17 17.13 -3.07
CA LEU A 181 0.47 18.37 -2.75
C LEU A 181 -1.04 18.23 -2.92
N ILE A 182 -1.52 17.67 -4.04
CA ILE A 182 -2.97 17.54 -4.25
C ILE A 182 -3.60 16.51 -3.30
N CYS A 183 -2.88 15.43 -2.95
CA CYS A 183 -3.35 14.46 -1.96
C CYS A 183 -3.48 15.10 -0.59
N ALA A 184 -2.48 15.88 -0.15
CA ALA A 184 -2.53 16.57 1.13
C ALA A 184 -3.65 17.62 1.18
N LEU A 185 -3.73 18.49 0.17
CA LEU A 185 -4.70 19.60 0.14
C LEU A 185 -6.16 19.12 0.01
N LYS A 186 -6.42 18.04 -0.74
CA LYS A 186 -7.77 17.47 -0.90
C LYS A 186 -8.22 16.59 0.25
N ASN A 187 -7.32 16.20 1.15
CA ASN A 187 -7.61 15.33 2.30
C ASN A 187 -7.11 15.97 3.61
N PRO A 188 -7.65 17.14 4.01
CA PRO A 188 -7.21 17.82 5.23
C PRO A 188 -7.36 16.91 6.45
N GLY A 189 -6.30 16.81 7.26
CA GLY A 189 -6.23 15.97 8.46
C GLY A 189 -5.77 14.53 8.21
N LYS A 190 -5.70 14.08 6.95
CA LYS A 190 -5.24 12.73 6.59
C LYS A 190 -3.72 12.56 6.64
N TYR A 191 -3.00 13.58 6.19
CA TYR A 191 -1.54 13.61 6.16
C TYR A 191 -1.02 14.62 7.19
N LYS A 192 0.00 14.25 7.98
CA LYS A 192 0.54 15.02 9.12
C LYS A 192 2.05 15.12 9.09
#